data_AF-A0A5C8KZZ5-F1
#
_entry.id   AF-A0A5C8KZZ5-F1
#
_cell.length_a   1.000
_cell.length_b   1.000
_cell.length_c   1.000
_cell.angle_alpha   90.00
_cell.angle_beta   90.00
_cell.angle_gamma   90.00
#
_symmetry.space_group_name_H-M   'P 1'
#
loop_
_entity.id
_entity.type
_entity.pdbx_description
1 polymer ?
#
loop_
_entity_poly.entity_id
_entity_poly.type
_entity_poly.pdbx_seq_one_letter_code
_entity_poly.pdbx_strand_id
1 'polypeptide(L)'
;MNNLVHHPFFRKSESQQKRFLVRLALLFIGFILLSVALGYATGWYLIPVLSITLGLSIIAPFFDIPALQKKGDLKYFSLLFLAEKPKNQRLKIHAGSLFDYYFVLDRGSTPQQRKAFIMQQFLSGLLNFIEVHQNHTPLKVRGTSYIINARTAEKIGFKPQKTDALQLLILSYNYFNLVVANSLAKGKLSFPKLNRTISFEADISALIEHKASIQNLHDRLKRSQKA
;
A
#
# COMPACT_ATOMS: atom_id res chain seq x y z
N MET A 1 7.52 18.26 -5.61
CA MET A 1 6.53 18.67 -4.59
C MET A 1 6.62 17.75 -3.38
N ASN A 2 6.57 18.26 -2.14
CA ASN A 2 6.66 17.43 -0.94
C ASN A 2 5.30 16.78 -0.64
N ASN A 3 5.01 15.65 -1.28
CA ASN A 3 3.71 14.97 -1.21
C ASN A 3 3.34 14.47 0.21
N LEU A 4 4.30 14.41 1.12
CA LEU A 4 4.08 14.12 2.54
C LEU A 4 3.13 15.13 3.20
N VAL A 5 3.13 16.39 2.74
CA VAL A 5 2.33 17.49 3.30
C VAL A 5 0.82 17.22 3.16
N HIS A 6 0.42 16.33 2.24
CA HIS A 6 -0.99 16.03 2.02
C HIS A 6 -1.49 14.80 2.78
N HIS A 7 -0.60 13.94 3.29
CA HIS A 7 -1.01 12.70 3.96
C HIS A 7 -1.58 12.99 5.36
N PRO A 8 -2.83 12.60 5.69
CA PRO A 8 -3.50 13.03 6.92
C PRO A 8 -2.79 12.66 8.23
N PHE A 9 -2.04 11.55 8.26
CA PHE A 9 -1.21 11.21 9.42
C PHE A 9 0.00 12.14 9.56
N PHE A 10 0.73 12.41 8.47
CA PHE A 10 1.94 13.21 8.50
C PHE A 10 1.68 14.71 8.67
N ARG A 11 0.43 15.16 8.43
CA ARG A 11 -0.04 16.51 8.77
C ARG A 11 -0.22 16.75 10.27
N LYS A 12 -0.33 15.69 11.07
CA LYS A 12 -0.47 15.80 12.53
C LYS A 12 0.86 16.22 13.14
N SER A 13 0.82 16.93 14.27
CA SER A 13 2.05 17.22 15.03
C SER A 13 2.70 15.92 15.52
N GLU A 14 4.00 15.92 15.79
CA GLU A 14 4.69 14.73 16.28
C GLU A 14 4.03 14.14 17.54
N SER A 15 3.56 15.00 18.45
CA SER A 15 2.85 14.59 19.65
C SER A 15 1.53 13.88 19.32
N GLN A 16 0.77 14.37 18.34
CA GLN A 16 -0.46 13.73 17.88
C GLN A 16 -0.19 12.38 17.19
N GLN A 17 0.87 12.29 16.37
CA GLN A 17 1.28 11.03 15.74
C GLN A 17 1.68 9.99 16.80
N LYS A 18 2.56 10.36 17.74
CA LYS A 18 2.97 9.50 18.86
C LYS A 18 1.78 9.05 19.70
N ARG A 19 0.87 9.96 20.04
CA ARG A 19 -0.35 9.64 20.79
C ARG A 19 -1.24 8.63 20.06
N PHE A 20 -1.39 8.76 18.76
CA PHE A 20 -2.12 7.78 17.95
C PHE A 20 -1.45 6.39 18.02
N LEU A 21 -0.14 6.33 17.78
CA LEU A 21 0.63 5.07 17.78
C LEU A 21 0.64 4.40 19.16
N VAL A 22 0.82 5.17 20.23
CA VAL A 22 0.77 4.65 21.62
C VAL A 22 -0.61 4.11 21.93
N ARG A 23 -1.69 4.82 21.58
CA ARG A 23 -3.06 4.32 21.77
C ARG A 23 -3.29 3.01 21.01
N LEU A 24 -2.84 2.94 19.76
CA LEU A 24 -2.95 1.72 18.96
C LEU A 24 -2.17 0.56 19.59
N ALA A 25 -0.95 0.81 20.08
CA ALA A 25 -0.15 -0.19 20.78
C ALA A 25 -0.82 -0.68 22.07
N LEU A 26 -1.36 0.23 22.89
CA LEU A 26 -2.06 -0.13 24.13
C LEU A 26 -3.32 -0.95 23.85
N LEU A 27 -4.10 -0.58 22.83
CA LEU A 27 -5.26 -1.36 22.40
C LEU A 27 -4.85 -2.77 21.95
N PHE A 28 -3.75 -2.88 21.22
CA PHE A 28 -3.24 -4.17 20.78
C PHE A 28 -2.75 -5.04 21.95
N ILE A 29 -1.98 -4.46 22.88
CA ILE A 29 -1.53 -5.16 24.09
C ILE A 29 -2.73 -5.64 24.90
N GLY A 30 -3.74 -4.79 25.10
CA GLY A 30 -4.98 -5.18 25.76
C GLY A 30 -5.68 -6.36 25.07
N PHE A 31 -5.77 -6.33 23.74
CA PHE A 31 -6.30 -7.44 22.94
C PHE A 31 -5.48 -8.74 23.11
N ILE A 32 -4.15 -8.66 23.14
CA ILE A 32 -3.29 -9.82 23.38
C ILE A 32 -3.49 -10.38 24.78
N LEU A 33 -3.51 -9.54 25.82
CA LEU A 33 -3.76 -9.99 27.20
C LEU A 33 -5.12 -10.69 27.33
N LEU A 34 -6.16 -10.14 26.69
CA LEU A 34 -7.48 -10.78 26.66
C LEU A 34 -7.41 -12.14 25.96
N SER A 35 -6.68 -12.25 24.83
CA SER A 35 -6.51 -13.52 24.12
C SER A 35 -5.74 -14.57 24.92
N VAL A 36 -4.75 -14.16 25.72
CA VAL A 36 -4.00 -15.03 26.62
C VAL A 36 -4.90 -15.52 27.76
N ALA A 37 -5.65 -14.61 28.38
CA ALA A 37 -6.61 -14.96 29.43
C ALA A 37 -7.66 -15.97 28.91
N LEU A 38 -8.18 -15.74 27.70
CA LEU A 38 -9.12 -16.65 27.04
C LEU A 38 -8.47 -18.00 26.74
N GLY A 39 -7.25 -18.02 26.21
CA GLY A 39 -6.50 -19.25 25.94
C GLY A 39 -6.25 -20.06 27.22
N TYR A 40 -5.95 -19.40 28.34
CA TYR A 40 -5.81 -20.04 29.64
C TYR A 40 -7.14 -20.60 30.16
N ALA A 41 -8.20 -19.79 30.16
CA ALA A 41 -9.51 -20.17 30.68
C ALA A 41 -10.16 -21.33 29.91
N THR A 42 -9.87 -21.46 28.62
CA THR A 42 -10.41 -22.51 27.74
C THR A 42 -9.46 -23.68 27.54
N GLY A 43 -8.20 -23.56 27.96
CA GLY A 43 -7.13 -24.51 27.62
C GLY A 43 -6.65 -24.45 26.16
N TRP A 44 -7.18 -23.52 25.34
CA TRP A 44 -6.85 -23.39 23.92
C TRP A 44 -5.70 -22.41 23.71
N TYR A 45 -4.47 -22.85 23.99
CA TYR A 45 -3.26 -22.02 23.88
C TYR A 45 -2.93 -21.55 22.45
N LEU A 46 -3.60 -22.09 21.43
CA LEU A 46 -3.47 -21.60 20.06
C LEU A 46 -4.11 -20.21 19.86
N ILE A 47 -5.10 -19.83 20.68
CA ILE A 47 -5.77 -18.52 20.61
C ILE A 47 -4.77 -17.36 20.71
N PRO A 48 -3.95 -17.24 21.77
CA PRO A 48 -3.00 -16.13 21.86
C PRO A 48 -1.95 -16.15 20.76
N VAL A 49 -1.48 -17.34 20.33
CA VAL A 49 -0.51 -17.46 19.22
C VAL A 49 -1.09 -16.86 17.94
N LEU A 50 -2.30 -17.26 17.56
CA LEU A 50 -2.97 -16.73 16.37
C LEU A 50 -3.28 -15.24 16.52
N SER A 51 -3.78 -14.79 17.68
CA SER A 51 -4.06 -13.38 17.93
C SER A 51 -2.83 -12.49 17.74
N ILE A 52 -1.66 -12.93 18.22
CA ILE A 52 -0.40 -12.20 18.02
C ILE A 52 -0.03 -12.16 16.54
N THR A 53 0.03 -13.31 15.86
CA THR A 53 0.45 -13.37 14.44
C THR A 53 -0.48 -12.56 13.54
N LEU A 54 -1.80 -12.74 13.69
CA LEU A 54 -2.79 -12.05 12.88
C LEU A 54 -2.82 -10.55 13.19
N GLY A 55 -2.79 -10.20 14.48
CA GLY A 55 -2.78 -8.81 14.92
C GLY A 55 -1.55 -8.05 14.44
N LEU A 56 -0.35 -8.64 14.54
CA LEU A 56 0.88 -8.04 14.03
C LEU A 56 0.81 -7.79 12.52
N SER A 57 0.22 -8.69 11.73
CA SER A 57 0.08 -8.48 10.29
C SER A 57 -0.72 -7.20 9.94
N ILE A 58 -1.74 -6.87 10.73
CA ILE A 58 -2.61 -5.71 10.54
C ILE A 58 -1.97 -4.43 11.11
N ILE A 59 -1.28 -4.55 12.24
CA ILE A 59 -0.80 -3.40 12.99
C ILE A 59 0.58 -2.93 12.53
N ALA A 60 1.45 -3.84 12.07
CA ALA A 60 2.81 -3.50 11.65
C ALA A 60 2.88 -2.34 10.65
N PRO A 61 2.04 -2.25 9.59
CA PRO A 61 2.07 -1.11 8.66
C PRO A 61 1.89 0.26 9.33
N PHE A 62 1.18 0.35 10.45
CA PHE A 62 0.97 1.61 11.17
C PHE A 62 2.24 2.12 11.85
N PHE A 63 3.20 1.24 12.13
CA PHE A 63 4.50 1.59 12.70
C PHE A 63 5.59 1.65 11.63
N ASP A 64 5.61 0.66 10.75
CA ASP A 64 6.65 0.51 9.72
C ASP A 64 6.63 1.66 8.72
N ILE A 65 5.46 2.06 8.23
CA ILE A 65 5.37 3.10 7.20
C ILE A 65 5.88 4.45 7.72
N PRO A 66 5.42 4.99 8.88
CA PRO A 66 6.02 6.18 9.46
C PRO A 66 7.51 6.05 9.75
N ALA A 67 7.96 4.89 10.25
CA ALA A 67 9.36 4.69 10.61
C ALA A 67 10.29 4.67 9.38
N LEU A 68 9.92 3.92 8.34
CA LEU A 68 10.66 3.83 7.08
C LEU A 68 10.64 5.16 6.34
N GLN A 69 9.52 5.87 6.37
CA GLN A 69 9.42 7.22 5.80
C GLN A 69 10.36 8.19 6.51
N LYS A 70 10.37 8.20 7.85
CA LYS A 70 11.25 9.07 8.66
C LYS A 70 12.73 8.78 8.41
N LYS A 71 13.09 7.52 8.21
CA LYS A 71 14.47 7.11 7.87
C LYS A 71 14.88 7.46 6.44
N GLY A 72 13.92 7.77 5.56
CA GLY A 72 14.16 8.00 4.14
C GLY A 72 14.29 6.71 3.31
N ASP A 73 14.00 5.55 3.91
CA ASP A 73 13.98 4.25 3.22
C ASP A 73 12.71 4.07 2.37
N LEU A 74 11.70 4.90 2.60
CA LEU A 74 10.43 4.93 1.88
C LEU A 74 10.04 6.36 1.54
N LYS A 75 9.73 6.64 0.26
CA LYS A 75 9.39 7.97 -0.23
C LYS A 75 8.02 7.98 -0.91
N TYR A 76 7.21 8.98 -0.57
CA TYR A 76 5.90 9.21 -1.18
C TYR A 76 6.02 10.04 -2.46
N PHE A 77 5.43 9.54 -3.55
CA PHE A 77 5.26 10.30 -4.81
C PHE A 77 3.80 10.72 -5.04
N SER A 78 2.86 10.15 -4.31
CA SER A 78 1.47 10.62 -4.14
C SER A 78 0.94 10.01 -2.84
N LEU A 79 -0.33 10.24 -2.47
CA LEU A 79 -0.90 9.68 -1.25
C LEU A 79 -0.93 8.14 -1.22
N LEU A 80 -0.98 7.49 -2.38
CA LEU A 80 -1.10 6.04 -2.52
C LEU A 80 -0.06 5.45 -3.49
N PHE A 81 1.10 6.12 -3.59
CA PHE A 81 2.26 5.62 -4.32
C PHE A 81 3.53 5.87 -3.51
N LEU A 82 4.19 4.80 -3.13
CA LEU A 82 5.42 4.82 -2.37
C LEU A 82 6.51 4.09 -3.13
N ALA A 83 7.75 4.55 -3.00
CA ALA A 83 8.93 3.87 -3.51
C ALA A 83 9.93 3.63 -2.39
N GLU A 84 10.47 2.42 -2.32
CA GLU A 84 11.61 2.11 -1.46
C GLU A 84 12.90 2.74 -2.01
N LYS A 85 13.90 2.92 -1.15
CA LYS A 85 15.24 3.30 -1.59
C LYS A 85 15.79 2.29 -2.62
N PRO A 86 16.43 2.73 -3.71
CA PRO A 86 16.99 1.82 -4.71
C PRO A 86 18.00 0.84 -4.10
N LYS A 87 17.94 -0.43 -4.53
CA LYS A 87 18.94 -1.46 -4.23
C LYS A 87 19.35 -2.14 -5.52
N ASN A 88 20.64 -2.11 -5.85
CA ASN A 88 21.20 -2.72 -7.07
C ASN A 88 20.46 -2.28 -8.36
N GLN A 89 20.27 -0.96 -8.53
CA GLN A 89 19.53 -0.37 -9.68
C GLN A 89 18.08 -0.87 -9.84
N ARG A 90 17.52 -1.47 -8.79
CA ARG A 90 16.12 -1.89 -8.72
C ARG A 90 15.43 -1.11 -7.62
N LEU A 91 14.25 -0.60 -7.93
CA LEU A 91 13.43 0.14 -7.00
C LEU A 91 12.06 -0.53 -6.90
N LYS A 92 11.59 -0.74 -5.67
CA LYS A 92 10.29 -1.35 -5.38
C LYS A 92 9.25 -0.29 -5.13
N ILE A 93 8.10 -0.41 -5.79
CA ILE A 93 6.97 0.51 -5.65
C ILE A 93 5.74 -0.18 -5.06
N HIS A 94 4.93 0.59 -4.32
CA HIS A 94 3.76 0.13 -3.60
C HIS A 94 2.55 1.02 -3.89
N ALA A 95 1.37 0.42 -4.11
CA ALA A 95 0.11 1.11 -4.39
C ALA A 95 -0.67 1.45 -3.09
N GLY A 96 0.04 2.07 -2.14
CA GLY A 96 -0.42 2.27 -0.77
C GLY A 96 -0.34 1.01 0.09
N SER A 97 -0.43 1.20 1.39
CA SER A 97 -0.49 0.19 2.44
C SER A 97 -1.83 0.27 3.19
N LEU A 98 -2.09 -0.66 4.11
CA LEU A 98 -3.24 -0.56 5.01
C LEU A 98 -3.24 0.75 5.82
N PHE A 99 -2.05 1.21 6.25
CA PHE A 99 -1.91 2.49 6.93
C PHE A 99 -2.41 3.64 6.05
N ASP A 100 -1.98 3.69 4.78
CA ASP A 100 -2.42 4.75 3.87
C ASP A 100 -3.93 4.67 3.62
N TYR A 101 -4.47 3.46 3.45
CA TYR A 101 -5.90 3.29 3.18
C TYR A 101 -6.75 3.74 4.37
N TYR A 102 -6.29 3.48 5.60
CA TYR A 102 -6.96 3.92 6.81
C TYR A 102 -7.02 5.45 6.94
N PHE A 103 -5.95 6.15 6.57
CA PHE A 103 -5.87 7.61 6.74
C PHE A 103 -6.39 8.39 5.54
N VAL A 104 -6.24 7.86 4.32
CA VAL A 104 -6.47 8.62 3.09
C VAL A 104 -7.86 8.36 2.50
N LEU A 105 -8.39 7.13 2.58
CA LEU A 105 -9.67 6.84 1.95
C LEU A 105 -10.83 7.49 2.70
N ASP A 106 -11.63 8.26 1.96
CA ASP A 106 -12.84 8.84 2.51
C ASP A 106 -13.89 7.76 2.78
N ARG A 107 -14.41 7.73 4.01
CA ARG A 107 -15.42 6.78 4.46
C ARG A 107 -16.81 7.08 3.86
N GLY A 108 -17.08 8.32 3.44
CA GLY A 108 -18.31 8.71 2.77
C GLY A 108 -18.38 8.27 1.31
N SER A 109 -17.23 8.10 0.66
CA SER A 109 -17.16 7.71 -0.75
C SER A 109 -17.63 6.27 -1.04
N THR A 110 -18.25 6.10 -2.20
CA THR A 110 -18.69 4.80 -2.72
C THR A 110 -17.49 3.90 -3.08
N PRO A 111 -17.66 2.57 -3.14
CA PRO A 111 -16.58 1.65 -3.53
C PRO A 111 -15.97 1.97 -4.90
N GLN A 112 -16.77 2.46 -5.84
CA GLN A 112 -16.34 2.87 -7.18
C GLN A 112 -15.46 4.13 -7.10
N GLN A 113 -15.89 5.14 -6.33
CA GLN A 113 -15.10 6.35 -6.09
C GLN A 113 -13.77 6.03 -5.41
N ARG A 114 -13.75 5.15 -4.39
CA ARG A 114 -12.49 4.71 -3.73
C ARG A 114 -11.53 4.06 -4.69
N LYS A 115 -12.01 3.12 -5.52
CA LYS A 115 -11.16 2.46 -6.53
C LYS A 115 -10.60 3.45 -7.54
N ALA A 116 -11.44 4.37 -8.03
CA ALA A 116 -11.01 5.42 -8.94
C ALA A 116 -9.95 6.32 -8.29
N PHE A 117 -10.14 6.70 -7.03
CA PHE A 117 -9.21 7.50 -6.25
C PHE A 117 -7.88 6.78 -6.03
N ILE A 118 -7.90 5.51 -5.63
CA ILE A 118 -6.68 4.68 -5.47
C ILE A 118 -5.89 4.64 -6.77
N MET A 119 -6.55 4.33 -7.89
CA MET A 119 -5.89 4.27 -9.19
C MET A 119 -5.37 5.65 -9.64
N GLN A 120 -6.15 6.72 -9.44
CA GLN A 120 -5.73 8.07 -9.79
C GLN A 120 -4.50 8.50 -8.97
N GLN A 121 -4.47 8.24 -7.67
CA GLN A 121 -3.31 8.53 -6.83
C GLN A 121 -2.10 7.68 -7.25
N PHE A 122 -2.29 6.39 -7.55
CA PHE A 122 -1.21 5.56 -8.07
C PHE A 122 -0.59 6.15 -9.35
N LEU A 123 -1.41 6.55 -10.33
CA LEU A 123 -0.94 7.14 -11.58
C LEU A 123 -0.29 8.51 -11.38
N SER A 124 -0.85 9.35 -10.51
CA SER A 124 -0.24 10.63 -10.12
C SER A 124 1.14 10.42 -9.51
N GLY A 125 1.28 9.41 -8.66
CA GLY A 125 2.56 9.04 -8.07
C GLY A 125 3.54 8.50 -9.09
N LEU A 126 3.08 7.70 -10.05
CA LEU A 126 3.91 7.20 -11.14
C LEU A 126 4.44 8.34 -12.03
N LEU A 127 3.61 9.33 -12.34
CA LEU A 127 4.03 10.53 -13.11
C LEU A 127 5.10 11.33 -12.37
N ASN A 128 4.88 11.61 -11.08
CA ASN A 128 5.85 12.28 -10.22
C ASN A 128 7.14 11.47 -10.08
N PHE A 129 7.03 10.14 -10.02
CA PHE A 129 8.15 9.22 -9.95
C PHE A 129 9.00 9.28 -11.22
N ILE A 130 8.35 9.24 -12.39
CA ILE A 130 9.02 9.38 -13.70
C ILE A 130 9.76 10.71 -13.78
N GLU A 131 9.13 11.82 -13.37
CA GLU A 131 9.76 13.16 -13.41
C GLU A 131 11.05 13.23 -12.60
N VAL A 132 11.05 12.66 -11.39
CA VAL A 132 12.25 12.62 -10.52
C VAL A 132 13.35 11.72 -11.09
N HIS A 133 12.99 10.65 -11.81
CA HIS A 133 13.94 9.63 -12.27
C HIS A 133 14.18 9.63 -13.78
N GLN A 134 13.72 10.65 -14.51
CA GLN A 134 13.78 10.68 -15.98
C GLN A 134 15.21 10.54 -16.54
N ASN A 135 16.22 10.98 -15.78
CA ASN A 135 17.64 10.90 -16.17
C ASN A 135 18.41 9.75 -15.49
N HIS A 136 17.73 8.87 -14.75
CA HIS A 136 18.37 7.80 -13.97
C HIS A 136 18.27 6.45 -14.68
N THR A 137 18.96 6.31 -15.81
CA THR A 137 19.08 5.06 -16.56
C THR A 137 20.44 4.39 -16.31
N PRO A 138 20.52 3.05 -16.17
CA PRO A 138 19.41 2.10 -16.07
C PRO A 138 18.80 2.08 -14.66
N LEU A 139 17.46 2.07 -14.59
CA LEU A 139 16.70 1.86 -13.36
C LEU A 139 15.51 0.95 -13.65
N LYS A 140 15.43 -0.15 -12.91
CA LYS A 140 14.31 -1.09 -12.95
C LYS A 140 13.32 -0.79 -11.85
N VAL A 141 12.06 -0.72 -12.20
CA VAL A 141 10.94 -0.43 -11.30
C VAL A 141 10.09 -1.68 -11.19
N ARG A 142 10.00 -2.26 -9.99
CA ARG A 142 9.20 -3.46 -9.73
C ARG A 142 8.08 -3.15 -8.76
N GLY A 143 6.88 -3.60 -9.07
CA GLY A 143 5.73 -3.54 -8.18
C GLY A 143 5.03 -4.89 -8.09
N THR A 144 4.15 -5.02 -7.12
CA THR A 144 3.23 -6.16 -7.05
C THR A 144 1.89 -5.67 -6.57
N SER A 145 0.84 -6.05 -7.27
CA SER A 145 -0.50 -5.53 -7.02
C SER A 145 -1.55 -6.60 -7.20
N TYR A 146 -2.55 -6.55 -6.34
CA TYR A 146 -3.83 -7.25 -6.49
C TYR A 146 -4.93 -6.32 -7.04
N ILE A 147 -4.60 -5.05 -7.30
CA ILE A 147 -5.51 -3.99 -7.76
C ILE A 147 -5.31 -3.73 -9.26
N ILE A 148 -4.05 -3.71 -9.71
CA ILE A 148 -3.68 -3.56 -11.12
C ILE A 148 -3.66 -4.95 -11.76
N ASN A 149 -4.33 -5.09 -12.91
CA ASN A 149 -4.28 -6.30 -13.72
C ASN A 149 -3.24 -6.17 -14.85
N ALA A 150 -2.94 -7.28 -15.53
CA ALA A 150 -1.89 -7.34 -16.55
C ALA A 150 -2.11 -6.31 -17.66
N ARG A 151 -3.35 -6.22 -18.18
CA ARG A 151 -3.73 -5.25 -19.23
C ARG A 151 -3.47 -3.80 -18.81
N THR A 152 -3.78 -3.43 -17.56
CA THR A 152 -3.52 -2.08 -17.06
C THR A 152 -2.03 -1.85 -16.85
N ALA A 153 -1.29 -2.85 -16.35
CA ALA A 153 0.16 -2.77 -16.18
C ALA A 153 0.88 -2.51 -17.51
N GLU A 154 0.51 -3.26 -18.56
CA GLU A 154 1.06 -3.09 -19.92
C GLU A 154 0.77 -1.70 -20.49
N LYS A 155 -0.46 -1.19 -20.32
CA LYS A 155 -0.84 0.15 -20.79
C LYS A 155 -0.04 1.31 -20.19
N ILE A 156 0.57 1.09 -19.03
CA ILE A 156 1.38 2.09 -18.32
C ILE A 156 2.88 1.75 -18.38
N GLY A 157 3.30 0.85 -19.28
CA GLY A 157 4.70 0.56 -19.57
C GLY A 157 5.33 -0.57 -18.73
N PHE A 158 4.55 -1.26 -17.88
CA PHE A 158 5.04 -2.42 -17.14
C PHE A 158 4.83 -3.73 -17.88
N LYS A 159 5.79 -4.65 -17.73
CA LYS A 159 5.68 -6.03 -18.20
C LYS A 159 5.26 -6.91 -17.02
N PRO A 160 4.13 -7.65 -17.12
CA PRO A 160 3.76 -8.64 -16.11
C PRO A 160 4.86 -9.67 -15.92
N GLN A 161 5.10 -10.04 -14.67
CA GLN A 161 6.07 -11.04 -14.26
C GLN A 161 5.34 -12.12 -13.46
N LYS A 162 5.84 -13.36 -13.51
CA LYS A 162 5.35 -14.41 -12.63
C LYS A 162 5.70 -14.05 -11.18
N THR A 163 4.70 -14.10 -10.31
CA THR A 163 4.88 -13.97 -8.87
C THR A 163 5.68 -15.17 -8.37
N ASP A 164 6.83 -14.95 -7.74
CA ASP A 164 7.67 -16.03 -7.21
C ASP A 164 7.09 -16.63 -5.91
N ALA A 165 7.52 -17.83 -5.54
CA ALA A 165 6.98 -18.57 -4.39
C ALA A 165 7.21 -17.86 -3.05
N LEU A 166 8.36 -17.18 -2.90
CA LEU A 166 8.67 -16.39 -1.71
C LEU A 166 7.70 -15.21 -1.58
N GLN A 167 7.40 -14.55 -2.68
CA GLN A 167 6.43 -13.47 -2.72
C GLN A 167 5.02 -13.96 -2.39
N LEU A 168 4.64 -15.15 -2.85
CA LEU A 168 3.37 -15.77 -2.47
C LEU A 168 3.31 -16.06 -0.97
N LEU A 169 4.40 -16.58 -0.37
CA LEU A 169 4.49 -16.81 1.08
C LEU A 169 4.32 -15.51 1.87
N ILE A 170 5.01 -14.45 1.46
CA ILE A 170 4.89 -13.12 2.09
C ILE A 170 3.45 -12.58 1.98
N LEU A 171 2.79 -12.77 0.83
CA LEU A 171 1.40 -12.38 0.64
C LEU A 171 0.44 -13.19 1.50
N SER A 172 0.70 -14.49 1.69
CA SER A 172 -0.06 -15.37 2.57
C SER A 172 0.06 -14.96 4.03
N TYR A 173 1.27 -14.65 4.50
CA TYR A 173 1.46 -14.09 5.86
C TYR A 173 0.71 -12.77 6.04
N ASN A 174 0.75 -11.91 5.03
CA ASN A 174 0.02 -10.64 5.02
C ASN A 174 -1.46 -10.77 4.62
N TYR A 175 -2.02 -11.98 4.55
CA TYR A 175 -3.37 -12.15 3.99
C TYR A 175 -4.43 -11.35 4.73
N PHE A 176 -4.38 -11.32 6.07
CA PHE A 176 -5.34 -10.57 6.88
C PHE A 176 -5.19 -9.05 6.71
N ASN A 177 -3.95 -8.56 6.66
CA ASN A 177 -3.65 -7.18 6.27
C ASN A 177 -4.31 -6.82 4.91
N LEU A 178 -4.14 -7.70 3.90
CA LEU A 178 -4.74 -7.51 2.58
C LEU A 178 -6.27 -7.59 2.61
N VAL A 179 -6.87 -8.44 3.45
CA VAL A 179 -8.33 -8.49 3.66
C VAL A 179 -8.82 -7.15 4.19
N VAL A 180 -8.18 -6.58 5.22
CA VAL A 180 -8.59 -5.28 5.77
C VAL A 180 -8.42 -4.18 4.71
N ALA A 181 -7.26 -4.09 4.06
CA ALA A 181 -7.01 -3.08 3.04
C ALA A 181 -8.00 -3.19 1.86
N ASN A 182 -8.23 -4.39 1.35
CA ASN A 182 -9.20 -4.64 0.26
C ASN A 182 -10.65 -4.33 0.71
N SER A 183 -10.98 -4.59 1.98
CA SER A 183 -12.29 -4.28 2.54
C SER A 183 -12.51 -2.77 2.67
N LEU A 184 -11.50 -2.02 3.08
CA LEU A 184 -11.53 -0.55 3.09
C LEU A 184 -11.70 0.00 1.66
N ALA A 185 -10.95 -0.51 0.70
CA ALA A 185 -11.06 -0.10 -0.70
C ALA A 185 -12.43 -0.41 -1.33
N LYS A 186 -13.10 -1.49 -0.89
CA LYS A 186 -14.40 -1.93 -1.43
C LYS A 186 -15.61 -1.54 -0.58
N GLY A 187 -15.40 -0.95 0.60
CA GLY A 187 -16.47 -0.59 1.54
C GLY A 187 -17.24 -1.79 2.12
N LYS A 188 -16.73 -3.01 1.98
CA LYS A 188 -17.35 -4.24 2.50
C LYS A 188 -16.29 -5.32 2.73
N LEU A 189 -16.55 -6.25 3.66
CA LEU A 189 -15.66 -7.39 3.90
C LEU A 189 -15.38 -8.12 2.59
N SER A 190 -14.10 -8.15 2.19
CA SER A 190 -13.68 -8.58 0.87
C SER A 190 -12.37 -9.33 0.92
N PHE A 191 -12.43 -10.59 0.55
CA PHE A 191 -11.27 -11.48 0.51
C PHE A 191 -10.52 -11.33 -0.83
N PRO A 192 -9.24 -10.92 -0.83
CA PRO A 192 -8.45 -10.81 -2.04
C PRO A 192 -8.13 -12.21 -2.59
N LYS A 193 -8.11 -12.33 -3.93
CA LYS A 193 -7.73 -13.56 -4.62
C LYS A 193 -6.22 -13.53 -4.88
N LEU A 194 -5.43 -14.20 -4.04
CA LEU A 194 -3.96 -14.18 -4.13
C LEU A 194 -3.44 -14.74 -5.46
N ASN A 195 -4.15 -15.70 -6.07
CA ASN A 195 -3.82 -16.23 -7.40
C ASN A 195 -3.99 -15.23 -8.55
N ARG A 196 -4.60 -14.06 -8.31
CA ARG A 196 -4.70 -12.96 -9.26
C ARG A 196 -3.69 -11.85 -9.00
N THR A 197 -2.86 -11.99 -7.97
CA THR A 197 -1.78 -11.05 -7.70
C THR A 197 -0.73 -11.18 -8.77
N ILE A 198 -0.40 -10.05 -9.40
CA ILE A 198 0.64 -9.99 -10.42
C ILE A 198 1.80 -9.15 -9.92
N SER A 199 3.01 -9.65 -10.16
CA SER A 199 4.21 -8.83 -10.15
C SER A 199 4.38 -8.19 -11.52
N PHE A 200 4.99 -7.02 -11.55
CA PHE A 200 5.26 -6.31 -12.79
C PHE A 200 6.56 -5.53 -12.68
N GLU A 201 7.28 -5.42 -13.79
CA GLU A 201 8.58 -4.75 -13.87
C GLU A 201 8.66 -3.91 -15.14
N ALA A 202 9.30 -2.74 -15.05
CA ALA A 202 9.59 -1.86 -16.16
C ALA A 202 10.99 -1.27 -16.02
N ASP A 203 11.64 -1.00 -17.15
CA ASP A 203 12.72 -0.03 -17.16
C ASP A 203 12.14 1.38 -17.12
N ILE A 204 12.84 2.32 -16.48
CA ILE A 204 12.38 3.70 -16.38
C ILE A 204 12.14 4.34 -17.76
N SER A 205 12.92 3.96 -18.79
CA SER A 205 12.73 4.40 -20.18
C SER A 205 11.35 4.01 -20.73
N ALA A 206 10.92 2.77 -20.50
CA ALA A 206 9.59 2.31 -20.93
C ALA A 206 8.46 3.09 -20.24
N LEU A 207 8.64 3.45 -18.96
CA LEU A 207 7.68 4.29 -18.24
C LEU A 207 7.63 5.73 -18.79
N ILE A 208 8.78 6.29 -19.17
CA ILE A 208 8.89 7.61 -19.81
C ILE A 208 8.15 7.61 -21.16
N GLU A 209 8.35 6.60 -21.99
CA GLU A 209 7.65 6.45 -23.28
C GLU A 209 6.12 6.40 -23.12
N HIS A 210 5.65 5.79 -22.03
CA HIS A 210 4.21 5.67 -21.72
C HIS A 210 3.64 6.86 -20.93
N LYS A 211 4.44 7.90 -20.62
CA LYS A 211 4.03 9.05 -19.79
C LYS A 211 2.73 9.70 -20.27
N ALA A 212 2.56 9.87 -21.59
CA ALA A 212 1.34 10.44 -22.16
C ALA A 212 0.10 9.54 -21.94
N SER A 213 0.24 8.22 -22.09
CA SER A 213 -0.83 7.24 -21.79
C SER A 213 -1.23 7.29 -20.31
N ILE A 214 -0.23 7.34 -19.42
CA ILE A 214 -0.43 7.44 -17.96
C ILE A 214 -1.18 8.73 -17.61
N GLN A 215 -0.78 9.86 -18.18
CA GLN A 215 -1.43 11.16 -17.99
C GLN A 215 -2.89 11.14 -18.44
N ASN A 216 -3.17 10.62 -19.64
CA ASN A 216 -4.53 10.52 -20.17
C ASN A 216 -5.43 9.66 -19.27
N LEU A 217 -4.92 8.54 -18.76
CA LEU A 217 -5.65 7.67 -17.84
C LEU A 217 -5.93 8.37 -16.50
N HIS A 218 -4.92 9.05 -15.96
CA HIS A 218 -5.02 9.86 -14.75
C HIS A 218 -6.13 10.92 -14.88
N ASP A 219 -6.11 11.71 -15.96
CA ASP A 219 -7.04 12.83 -16.15
C ASP A 219 -8.47 12.37 -16.41
N ARG A 220 -8.65 11.19 -17.04
CA ARG A 220 -9.96 10.57 -17.17
C ARG A 220 -10.55 10.19 -15.81
N LEU A 221 -9.74 9.55 -14.95
CA LEU A 221 -10.18 9.15 -13.60
C LEU A 221 -10.46 10.36 -12.70
N LYS A 222 -9.66 11.42 -12.82
CA LYS A 222 -9.85 12.67 -12.08
C LYS A 222 -11.15 13.37 -12.46
N ARG A 223 -11.52 13.36 -13.75
CA ARG A 223 -12.80 13.92 -14.22
C ARG A 223 -14.00 13.13 -13.72
N SER A 224 -13.94 11.79 -13.73
CA SER A 224 -15.04 10.94 -13.26
C SER A 224 -15.31 11.01 -11.75
N GLN A 225 -14.43 11.65 -10.97
CA GLN A 225 -14.61 11.84 -9.52
C GLN A 225 -15.29 13.16 -9.16
N LYS A 226 -15.37 14.11 -10.10
CA LYS A 226 -16.02 15.43 -9.91
C LYS A 226 -17.48 15.47 -10.37
N ALA A 227 -17.93 14.41 -11.04
CA ALA A 227 -19.31 14.18 -11.45
C ALA A 227 -19.98 13.27 -10.42
#